data_AF-G2DEN5-F1
#
_entry.id   AF-G2DEN5-F1
#
_cell.length_a   1.000
_cell.length_b   1.000
_cell.length_c   1.000
_cell.angle_alpha   90.00
_cell.angle_beta   90.00
_cell.angle_gamma   90.00
#
_symmetry.space_group_name_H-M   'P 1'
#
loop_
_entity.id
_entity.type
_entity.pdbx_description
1 polymer ?
#
loop_
_entity_poly.entity_id
_entity_poly.type
_entity_poly.pdbx_seq_one_letter_code
_entity_poly.pdbx_strand_id
1 'polypeptide(L)'
;MRPDLQQAEAKAKFHSEPRQQLAWGFYDWANSAFATTVMAGFFPIFFKQYWASGLSATDSTFQLGMANSIASLLVVCMAPLLGAIGDQAGAKKRFLLFFAVMGIIMTGALQLVAAGNWGMALLLYGLGILGFSGGNIFYDSLLVAVSDNRTTIGSRRWVLRWATWAVACCLPLMW
;
A
#
# COMPACT_ATOMS: atom_id res chain seq x y z
N MET A 1 -46.47 -0.72 13.34
CA MET A 1 -45.04 -0.99 13.10
C MET A 1 -44.25 -0.16 14.11
N ARG A 2 -43.31 -0.77 14.84
CA ARG A 2 -42.65 -0.18 16.01
C ARG A 2 -41.57 0.86 15.58
N PRO A 3 -41.66 2.14 15.98
CA PRO A 3 -40.75 3.20 15.50
C PRO A 3 -39.29 2.99 15.95
N ASP A 4 -39.09 2.27 17.06
CA ASP A 4 -37.80 1.77 17.57
C ASP A 4 -37.11 0.80 16.59
N LEU A 5 -37.89 -0.03 15.88
CA LEU A 5 -37.35 -0.94 14.86
C LEU A 5 -36.93 -0.18 13.60
N GLN A 6 -37.70 0.83 13.17
CA GLN A 6 -37.32 1.67 12.03
C GLN A 6 -36.06 2.49 12.33
N GLN A 7 -35.92 3.00 13.55
CA GLN A 7 -34.68 3.67 13.97
C GLN A 7 -33.51 2.70 14.05
N ALA A 8 -33.69 1.48 14.55
CA ALA A 8 -32.64 0.46 14.58
C ALA A 8 -32.22 0.01 13.17
N GLU A 9 -33.17 -0.20 12.26
CA GLU A 9 -32.92 -0.53 10.85
C GLU A 9 -32.28 0.64 10.08
N ALA A 10 -32.70 1.89 10.33
CA ALA A 10 -32.09 3.07 9.75
C ALA A 10 -30.67 3.30 10.28
N LYS A 11 -30.41 3.05 11.58
CA LYS A 11 -29.07 3.08 12.16
C LYS A 11 -28.20 1.96 11.58
N ALA A 12 -28.75 0.76 11.41
CA ALA A 12 -28.04 -0.37 10.81
C ALA A 12 -27.69 -0.14 9.33
N LYS A 13 -28.58 0.50 8.55
CA LYS A 13 -28.31 0.92 7.16
C LYS A 13 -27.20 1.96 7.06
N PHE A 14 -27.08 2.85 8.06
CA PHE A 14 -26.05 3.88 8.12
C PHE A 14 -24.64 3.33 8.46
N HIS A 15 -24.54 2.09 8.97
CA HIS A 15 -23.29 1.57 9.55
C HIS A 15 -22.33 0.86 8.58
N SER A 16 -22.62 0.80 7.28
CA SER A 16 -21.58 0.60 6.27
C SER A 16 -22.02 1.10 4.91
N GLU A 17 -21.66 2.34 4.58
CA GLU A 17 -21.89 2.87 3.23
C GLU A 17 -21.14 1.99 2.22
N PRO A 18 -21.82 1.31 1.27
CA PRO A 18 -21.18 0.39 0.32
C PRO A 18 -20.10 1.07 -0.52
N ARG A 19 -20.20 2.40 -0.67
CA ARG A 19 -19.19 3.25 -1.30
C ARG A 19 -17.85 3.24 -0.56
N GLN A 20 -17.86 3.22 0.77
CA GLN A 20 -16.63 3.20 1.58
C GLN A 20 -15.95 1.84 1.52
N GLN A 21 -16.73 0.75 1.54
CA GLN A 21 -16.22 -0.61 1.34
C GLN A 21 -15.62 -0.79 -0.06
N LEU A 22 -16.28 -0.28 -1.10
CA LEU A 22 -15.75 -0.30 -2.46
C LEU A 22 -14.47 0.54 -2.59
N ALA A 23 -14.45 1.75 -2.05
CA ALA A 23 -13.26 2.62 -2.11
C ALA A 23 -12.06 2.00 -1.39
N TRP A 24 -12.28 1.39 -0.22
CA TRP A 24 -11.24 0.65 0.51
C TRP A 24 -10.76 -0.55 -0.31
N GLY A 25 -11.67 -1.35 -0.88
CA GLY A 25 -11.32 -2.50 -1.71
C GLY A 25 -10.57 -2.15 -3.00
N PHE A 26 -10.86 -1.01 -3.64
CA PHE A 26 -10.08 -0.53 -4.79
C PHE A 26 -8.69 -0.07 -4.39
N TYR A 27 -8.56 0.61 -3.25
CA TYR A 27 -7.26 1.01 -2.72
C TYR A 27 -6.39 -0.21 -2.43
N ASP A 28 -6.98 -1.20 -1.77
CA ASP A 28 -6.35 -2.46 -1.46
C ASP A 28 -5.81 -3.22 -2.69
N TRP A 29 -6.65 -3.26 -3.72
CA TRP A 29 -6.31 -3.86 -5.00
C TRP A 29 -5.13 -3.13 -5.66
N ALA A 30 -5.16 -1.79 -5.67
CA ALA A 30 -4.06 -0.98 -6.21
C ALA A 30 -2.77 -1.17 -5.42
N ASN A 31 -2.87 -1.29 -4.09
CA ASN A 31 -1.73 -1.51 -3.20
C ASN A 31 -1.04 -2.86 -3.49
N SER A 32 -1.84 -3.91 -3.64
CA SER A 32 -1.34 -5.25 -3.99
C SER A 32 -0.72 -5.27 -5.39
N ALA A 33 -1.34 -4.60 -6.36
CA ALA A 33 -0.79 -4.44 -7.71
C ALA A 33 0.57 -3.71 -7.68
N PHE A 34 0.71 -2.65 -6.88
CA PHE A 34 1.96 -1.92 -6.74
C PHE A 34 3.08 -2.81 -6.15
N ALA A 35 2.81 -3.52 -5.05
CA ALA A 35 3.81 -4.38 -4.41
C ALA A 35 4.29 -5.50 -5.34
N THR A 36 3.38 -6.12 -6.08
CA THR A 36 3.73 -7.22 -6.99
C THR A 36 4.42 -6.74 -8.26
N THR A 37 3.89 -5.71 -8.92
CA THR A 37 4.44 -5.25 -10.19
C THR A 37 5.66 -4.37 -10.02
N VAL A 38 5.63 -3.38 -9.12
CA VAL A 38 6.71 -2.40 -8.97
C VAL A 38 7.81 -2.93 -8.09
N MET A 39 7.48 -3.38 -6.87
CA MET A 39 8.51 -3.76 -5.88
C MET A 39 9.13 -5.13 -6.19
N ALA A 40 8.32 -6.14 -6.54
CA ALA A 40 8.82 -7.50 -6.77
C ALA A 40 9.30 -7.73 -8.22
N GLY A 41 8.53 -7.28 -9.22
CA GLY A 41 8.85 -7.54 -10.63
C GLY A 41 9.75 -6.49 -11.27
N PHE A 42 9.22 -5.28 -11.44
CA PHE A 42 9.80 -4.24 -12.28
C PHE A 42 11.13 -3.72 -11.71
N PHE A 43 11.13 -3.30 -10.44
CA PHE A 43 12.27 -2.58 -9.88
C PHE A 43 13.57 -3.40 -9.85
N PRO A 44 13.62 -4.65 -9.35
CA PRO A 44 14.85 -5.43 -9.30
C PRO A 44 15.43 -5.71 -10.69
N ILE A 45 14.56 -5.99 -11.66
CA ILE A 45 14.96 -6.31 -13.04
C ILE A 45 15.53 -5.06 -13.74
N PHE A 46 14.78 -3.95 -13.73
CA PHE A 46 15.23 -2.71 -14.37
C PHE A 46 16.43 -2.09 -13.66
N PHE A 47 16.51 -2.20 -12.33
CA PHE A 47 17.68 -1.74 -11.58
C PHE A 47 18.94 -2.42 -12.07
N LYS A 48 18.93 -3.76 -12.18
CA LYS A 48 20.09 -4.50 -12.66
C LYS A 48 20.43 -4.20 -14.12
N GLN A 49 19.42 -4.10 -15.00
CA GLN A 49 19.64 -4.00 -16.44
C GLN A 49 19.91 -2.58 -16.96
N TYR A 50 19.33 -1.55 -16.33
CA TYR A 50 19.35 -0.18 -16.86
C TYR A 50 20.11 0.80 -15.94
N TRP A 51 19.79 0.82 -14.65
CA TRP A 51 20.37 1.79 -13.70
C TRP A 51 21.73 1.35 -13.15
N ALA A 52 21.96 0.04 -13.01
CA ALA A 52 23.19 -0.55 -12.51
C ALA A 52 23.99 -1.30 -13.61
N SER A 53 23.78 -0.96 -14.88
CA SER A 53 24.42 -1.62 -16.03
C SER A 53 25.96 -1.56 -16.03
N GLY A 54 26.57 -0.65 -15.26
CA GLY A 54 28.01 -0.53 -15.06
C GLY A 54 28.58 -1.20 -13.81
N LEU A 55 27.75 -1.83 -12.98
CA LEU A 55 28.15 -2.47 -11.72
C LEU A 55 28.17 -4.00 -11.85
N SER A 56 29.00 -4.66 -11.05
CA SER A 56 28.94 -6.12 -10.95
C SER A 56 27.59 -6.58 -10.38
N ALA A 57 27.17 -7.80 -10.71
CA ALA A 57 25.91 -8.35 -10.20
C ALA A 57 25.88 -8.42 -8.66
N THR A 58 27.04 -8.61 -8.03
CA THR A 58 27.23 -8.63 -6.58
C THR A 58 27.00 -7.25 -5.97
N ASP A 59 27.60 -6.21 -6.55
CA ASP A 59 27.49 -4.83 -6.02
C ASP A 59 26.08 -4.27 -6.19
N SER A 60 25.44 -4.59 -7.32
CA SER A 60 24.05 -4.20 -7.59
C SER A 60 23.07 -4.77 -6.55
N THR A 61 23.29 -6.04 -6.16
CA THR A 61 22.45 -6.71 -5.15
C THR A 61 22.73 -6.16 -3.76
N PHE A 62 23.99 -5.86 -3.45
CA PHE A 62 24.39 -5.26 -2.18
C PHE A 62 23.78 -3.87 -1.99
N GLN A 63 23.82 -3.01 -3.02
CA GLN A 63 23.23 -1.67 -2.97
C GLN A 63 21.71 -1.69 -2.89
N LEU A 64 21.04 -2.61 -3.60
CA LEU A 64 19.60 -2.85 -3.44
C LEU A 64 19.27 -3.25 -2.01
N GLY A 65 20.02 -4.18 -1.43
CA GLY A 65 19.86 -4.63 -0.05
C GLY A 65 20.03 -3.48 0.94
N MET A 66 21.10 -2.70 0.80
CA MET A 66 21.35 -1.52 1.62
C MET A 66 20.23 -0.48 1.52
N ALA A 67 19.76 -0.17 0.31
CA ALA A 67 18.66 0.77 0.12
C ALA A 67 17.39 0.29 0.81
N ASN A 68 17.07 -1.01 0.71
CA ASN A 68 15.90 -1.57 1.37
C ASN A 68 16.02 -1.54 2.90
N SER A 69 17.21 -1.80 3.45
CA SER A 69 17.47 -1.68 4.89
C SER A 69 17.32 -0.25 5.39
N ILE A 70 17.87 0.74 4.67
CA ILE A 70 17.73 2.17 5.02
C ILE A 70 16.27 2.60 4.93
N ALA A 71 15.57 2.21 3.86
CA ALA A 71 14.14 2.49 3.71
C ALA A 71 13.33 1.89 4.87
N SER A 72 13.62 0.64 5.25
CA SER A 72 12.94 -0.04 6.37
C SER A 72 13.20 0.66 7.71
N LEU A 73 14.43 1.09 7.97
CA LEU A 73 14.78 1.87 9.15
C LEU A 73 14.02 3.20 9.20
N LEU A 74 13.96 3.93 8.08
CA LEU A 74 13.20 5.17 7.98
C LEU A 74 11.71 4.92 8.24
N VAL A 75 11.12 3.88 7.67
CA VAL A 75 9.72 3.49 7.93
C VAL A 75 9.48 3.24 9.42
N VAL A 76 10.36 2.48 10.09
CA VAL A 76 10.25 2.18 11.53
C VAL A 76 10.36 3.46 12.36
N CYS A 77 11.27 4.37 12.02
CA CYS A 77 11.39 5.66 12.72
C CYS A 77 10.17 6.57 12.48
N MET A 78 9.55 6.52 11.31
CA MET A 78 8.35 7.30 10.98
C MET A 78 7.07 6.70 11.55
N ALA A 79 7.03 5.39 11.83
CA ALA A 79 5.84 4.70 12.35
C ALA A 79 5.21 5.37 13.60
N PRO A 80 5.94 5.73 14.67
CA PRO A 80 5.34 6.41 15.82
C PRO A 80 4.80 7.81 15.48
N LEU A 81 5.49 8.55 14.60
CA LEU A 81 5.06 9.89 14.17
C LEU A 81 3.76 9.80 13.37
N LEU A 82 3.68 8.86 12.41
CA LEU A 82 2.51 8.63 11.58
C LEU A 82 1.34 8.07 12.40
N GLY A 83 1.62 7.23 13.41
CA GLY A 83 0.63 6.74 14.36
C GLY A 83 -0.01 7.87 15.17
N ALA A 84 0.80 8.78 15.73
CA ALA A 84 0.30 9.94 16.48
C ALA A 84 -0.55 10.89 15.61
N ILE A 85 -0.17 11.07 14.35
CA ILE A 85 -0.98 11.84 13.37
C ILE A 85 -2.27 11.09 13.02
N GLY A 86 -2.21 9.76 12.98
CA GLY A 86 -3.33 8.86 12.73
C GLY A 86 -4.45 8.95 13.76
N ASP A 87 -4.17 9.34 15.01
CA ASP A 87 -5.23 9.50 16.03
C ASP A 87 -6.23 10.63 15.70
N GLN A 88 -5.90 11.53 14.75
CA GLN A 88 -6.82 12.53 14.24
C GLN A 88 -7.72 11.96 13.12
N ALA A 89 -8.93 11.54 13.49
CA ALA A 89 -9.89 10.86 12.61
C ALA A 89 -10.19 11.57 11.27
N GLY A 90 -10.13 12.91 11.21
CA GLY A 90 -10.39 13.68 10.00
C GLY A 90 -9.22 13.75 9.01
N ALA A 91 -7.98 13.53 9.48
CA ALA A 91 -6.79 13.72 8.67
C ALA A 91 -6.37 12.43 7.93
N LYS A 92 -6.76 11.25 8.43
CA LYS A 92 -6.40 9.93 7.89
C LYS A 92 -6.56 9.81 6.36
N LYS A 93 -7.72 10.25 5.83
CA LYS A 93 -7.99 10.19 4.38
C LYS A 93 -7.10 11.12 3.56
N ARG A 94 -6.80 12.31 4.08
CA ARG A 94 -5.92 13.29 3.42
C ARG A 94 -4.47 12.80 3.41
N PHE A 95 -4.01 12.24 4.52
CA PHE A 95 -2.67 11.64 4.61
C PHE A 95 -2.53 10.41 3.72
N LEU A 96 -3.53 9.52 3.69
CA LEU A 96 -3.53 8.37 2.78
C LEU A 96 -3.42 8.82 1.31
N LEU A 97 -4.18 9.82 0.90
CA LEU A 97 -4.08 10.38 -0.45
C LEU A 97 -2.69 11.01 -0.69
N PHE A 98 -2.15 11.76 0.27
CA PHE A 98 -0.83 12.37 0.16
C PHE A 98 0.26 11.31 -0.05
N PHE A 99 0.28 10.25 0.75
CA PHE A 99 1.25 9.17 0.64
C PHE A 99 1.10 8.37 -0.66
N ALA A 100 -0.14 8.13 -1.11
CA ALA A 100 -0.40 7.49 -2.39
C ALA A 100 0.08 8.33 -3.57
N VAL A 101 -0.23 9.64 -3.58
CA VAL A 101 0.24 10.57 -4.62
C VAL A 101 1.76 10.70 -4.60
N MET A 102 2.38 10.75 -3.41
CA MET A 102 3.83 10.75 -3.28
C MET A 102 4.43 9.49 -3.93
N GLY A 103 3.88 8.30 -3.65
CA GLY A 103 4.30 7.06 -4.30
C GLY A 103 4.19 7.12 -5.83
N ILE A 104 3.04 7.58 -6.35
CA ILE A 104 2.80 7.73 -7.79
C ILE A 104 3.81 8.68 -8.44
N ILE A 105 4.08 9.83 -7.81
CA ILE A 105 5.04 10.81 -8.33
C ILE A 105 6.46 10.24 -8.31
N MET A 106 6.86 9.55 -7.24
CA MET A 106 8.20 8.95 -7.15
C MET A 106 8.39 7.84 -8.19
N THR A 107 7.40 6.97 -8.37
CA THR A 107 7.45 5.93 -9.42
C THR A 107 7.42 6.53 -10.82
N GLY A 108 6.62 7.58 -11.03
CA GLY A 108 6.60 8.33 -12.29
C GLY A 108 7.93 9.05 -12.57
N ALA A 109 8.62 9.54 -11.53
CA ALA A 109 9.91 10.20 -11.65
C ALA A 109 11.05 9.24 -12.01
N LEU A 110 10.91 7.92 -11.77
CA LEU A 110 11.91 6.93 -12.18
C LEU A 110 12.16 6.95 -13.70
N GLN A 111 11.16 7.31 -14.51
CA GLN A 111 11.32 7.41 -15.96
C GLN A 111 12.29 8.53 -16.39
N LEU A 112 12.50 9.54 -15.53
CA LEU A 112 13.38 10.68 -15.80
C LEU A 112 14.84 10.37 -15.42
N VAL A 113 15.09 9.25 -14.73
CA VAL A 113 16.43 8.87 -14.29
C VAL A 113 17.21 8.27 -15.45
N ALA A 114 18.30 8.94 -15.83
CA ALA A 114 19.21 8.46 -16.86
C ALA A 114 19.86 7.10 -16.52
N ALA A 115 20.18 6.33 -17.56
CA ALA A 115 20.91 5.07 -17.45
C ALA A 115 22.22 5.25 -16.65
N GLY A 116 22.54 4.27 -15.79
CA GLY A 116 23.74 4.30 -14.95
C GLY A 116 23.63 5.12 -13.66
N ASN A 117 22.57 5.92 -13.47
CA ASN A 117 22.36 6.66 -12.21
C ASN A 117 21.60 5.83 -11.16
N TRP A 118 22.27 4.79 -10.67
CA TRP A 118 21.74 3.86 -9.66
C TRP A 118 21.35 4.54 -8.35
N GLY A 119 22.10 5.56 -7.90
CA GLY A 119 21.84 6.25 -6.65
C GLY A 119 20.50 7.00 -6.65
N MET A 120 20.20 7.72 -7.74
CA MET A 120 18.93 8.43 -7.88
C MET A 120 17.75 7.46 -7.99
N ALA A 121 17.93 6.33 -8.68
CA ALA A 121 16.90 5.29 -8.79
C ALA A 121 16.56 4.66 -7.43
N LEU A 122 17.57 4.34 -6.61
CA LEU A 122 17.36 3.81 -5.24
C LEU A 122 16.70 4.84 -4.32
N LEU A 123 17.07 6.12 -4.45
CA LEU A 123 16.49 7.18 -3.64
C LEU A 123 14.99 7.34 -3.96
N LEU A 124 14.63 7.46 -5.25
CA LEU A 124 13.23 7.57 -5.67
C LEU A 124 12.43 6.32 -5.29
N TYR A 125 13.01 5.13 -5.43
CA TYR A 125 12.38 3.90 -5.00
C TYR A 125 12.17 3.83 -3.48
N GLY A 126 13.18 4.22 -2.69
CA GLY A 126 13.08 4.29 -1.24
C GLY A 126 11.99 5.27 -0.78
N LEU A 127 11.89 6.44 -1.42
CA LEU A 127 10.81 7.39 -1.19
C LEU A 127 9.44 6.84 -1.62
N GLY A 128 9.39 6.07 -2.71
CA GLY A 128 8.19 5.35 -3.14
C GLY A 128 7.72 4.31 -2.13
N ILE A 129 8.64 3.50 -1.59
CA ILE A 129 8.36 2.55 -0.50
C ILE A 129 7.89 3.29 0.75
N LEU A 130 8.52 4.41 1.11
CA LEU A 130 8.06 5.23 2.24
C LEU A 130 6.63 5.73 2.03
N GLY A 131 6.27 6.11 0.80
CA GLY A 131 4.90 6.43 0.42
C GLY A 131 3.95 5.25 0.63
N PHE A 132 4.31 4.09 0.10
CA PHE A 132 3.52 2.86 0.21
C PHE A 132 3.31 2.44 1.69
N SER A 133 4.39 2.33 2.46
CA SER A 133 4.36 1.95 3.87
C SER A 133 3.63 2.98 4.73
N GLY A 134 3.83 4.28 4.48
CA GLY A 134 3.12 5.35 5.17
C GLY A 134 1.61 5.32 4.89
N GLY A 135 1.21 5.09 3.64
CA GLY A 135 -0.18 4.91 3.25
C GLY A 135 -0.84 3.70 3.93
N ASN A 136 -0.11 2.59 4.06
CA ASN A 136 -0.60 1.37 4.71
C ASN A 136 -0.97 1.57 6.18
N ILE A 137 -0.20 2.36 6.93
CA ILE A 137 -0.50 2.66 8.35
C ILE A 137 -1.89 3.32 8.48
N PHE A 138 -2.20 4.30 7.62
CA PHE A 138 -3.50 4.97 7.64
C PHE A 138 -4.62 4.07 7.10
N TYR A 139 -4.31 3.28 6.08
CA TYR A 139 -5.22 2.31 5.48
C TYR A 139 -5.71 1.25 6.48
N ASP A 140 -4.80 0.65 7.26
CA ASP A 140 -5.12 -0.33 8.30
C ASP A 140 -6.00 0.30 9.39
N SER A 141 -5.71 1.57 9.74
CA SER A 141 -6.53 2.31 10.72
C SER A 141 -7.95 2.62 10.22
N LEU A 142 -8.17 2.64 8.90
CA LEU A 142 -9.49 2.86 8.27
C LEU A 142 -10.30 1.56 8.19
N LEU A 143 -9.66 0.39 8.22
CA LEU A 143 -10.35 -0.90 8.22
C LEU A 143 -11.28 -1.05 9.44
N VAL A 144 -10.90 -0.51 10.60
CA VAL A 144 -11.74 -0.50 11.81
C VAL A 144 -13.01 0.34 11.61
N ALA A 145 -12.96 1.38 10.78
CA ALA A 145 -14.12 2.21 10.46
C ALA A 145 -15.03 1.58 9.38
N VAL A 146 -14.49 0.69 8.55
CA VAL A 146 -15.20 0.04 7.44
C VAL A 146 -15.73 -1.35 7.80
N SER A 147 -15.09 -2.04 8.76
CA SER A 147 -15.54 -3.33 9.27
C SER A 147 -16.61 -3.15 10.35
N ASP A 148 -17.83 -3.58 10.06
CA ASP A 148 -18.90 -3.63 11.05
C ASP A 148 -18.61 -4.76 12.06
N ASN A 149 -18.36 -4.39 13.32
CA ASN A 149 -17.85 -5.26 14.37
C ASN A 149 -18.86 -6.33 14.85
N ARG A 150 -19.96 -6.53 14.11
CA ARG A 150 -21.11 -7.37 14.52
C ARG A 150 -21.43 -8.54 13.59
N THR A 151 -20.81 -8.65 12.40
CA THR A 151 -21.10 -9.77 11.50
C THR A 151 -19.84 -10.57 11.12
N THR A 152 -19.50 -11.56 11.96
CA THR A 152 -18.49 -12.60 11.70
C THR A 152 -18.68 -13.33 10.34
N ILE A 153 -19.87 -13.21 9.74
CA ILE A 153 -20.25 -13.82 8.46
C ILE A 153 -19.82 -12.93 7.27
N GLY A 154 -19.80 -11.61 7.43
CA GLY A 154 -19.33 -10.67 6.39
C GLY A 154 -17.82 -10.72 6.21
N SER A 155 -17.08 -10.75 7.32
CA SER A 155 -15.61 -10.83 7.31
C SER A 155 -15.09 -12.13 6.69
N ARG A 156 -15.72 -13.28 6.94
CA ARG A 156 -15.33 -14.58 6.33
C ARG A 156 -15.52 -14.61 4.82
N ARG A 157 -16.63 -14.06 4.31
CA ARG A 157 -16.91 -14.01 2.86
C ARG A 157 -15.96 -13.05 2.14
N TRP A 158 -15.55 -11.99 2.83
CA TRP A 158 -14.55 -11.04 2.36
C TRP A 158 -13.14 -11.63 2.34
N VAL A 159 -12.70 -12.28 3.42
CA VAL A 159 -11.41 -13.00 3.48
C VAL A 159 -11.32 -14.09 2.42
N LEU A 160 -12.42 -14.79 2.13
CA LEU A 160 -12.46 -15.78 1.04
C LEU A 160 -12.31 -15.15 -0.35
N ARG A 161 -12.91 -13.97 -0.61
CA ARG A 161 -12.71 -13.24 -1.88
C ARG A 161 -11.30 -12.67 -2.00
N TRP A 162 -10.72 -12.27 -0.87
CA TRP A 162 -9.34 -11.78 -0.77
C TRP A 162 -8.32 -12.90 -0.99
N ALA A 163 -8.50 -14.04 -0.33
CA ALA A 163 -7.63 -15.21 -0.45
C ALA A 163 -7.69 -15.82 -1.85
N THR A 164 -8.87 -15.87 -2.48
CA THR A 164 -8.99 -16.31 -3.88
C THR A 164 -8.30 -15.36 -4.86
N TRP A 165 -8.27 -14.05 -4.58
CA TRP A 165 -7.55 -13.08 -5.39
C TRP A 165 -6.03 -13.08 -5.15
N ALA A 166 -5.58 -13.22 -3.91
CA ALA A 166 -4.15 -13.36 -3.58
C ALA A 166 -3.56 -14.61 -4.26
N VAL A 167 -4.31 -15.72 -4.28
CA VAL A 167 -3.93 -16.92 -5.04
C VAL A 167 -3.91 -16.64 -6.55
N ALA A 168 -4.89 -15.90 -7.09
CA ALA A 168 -4.91 -15.53 -8.51
C ALA A 168 -3.76 -14.58 -8.92
N CYS A 169 -3.30 -13.68 -8.06
CA CYS A 169 -2.12 -12.84 -8.29
C CYS A 169 -0.80 -13.59 -8.12
N CYS A 170 -0.76 -14.66 -7.32
CA CYS A 170 0.41 -15.51 -7.16
C CYS A 170 0.54 -16.57 -8.26
N LEU A 171 -0.56 -16.99 -8.90
CA LEU A 171 -0.54 -17.97 -10.00
C LEU A 171 0.41 -17.59 -11.17
N PRO A 172 0.50 -16.32 -11.60
CA PRO A 172 1.43 -15.88 -12.63
C PRO A 172 2.90 -15.84 -12.20
N LEU A 173 3.22 -15.90 -10.90
CA LEU A 173 4.59 -15.91 -10.37
C LEU A 173 5.15 -17.33 -10.18
N MET A 174 4.34 -18.35 -10.46
CA MET A 174 4.72 -19.77 -10.38
C MET A 174 5.15 -20.35 -11.73
N TRP A 175 5.33 -19.51 -12.76
CA TRP A 175 5.82 -19.87 -14.09
C TRP A 175 6.96 -18.94 -14.50
#